data_AF-A0A0C3GCQ4-F1
#
_entry.id   AF-A0A0C3GCQ4-F1
#
_cell.length_a   1.000
_cell.length_b   1.000
_cell.length_c   1.000
_cell.angle_alpha   90.00
_cell.angle_beta   90.00
_cell.angle_gamma   90.00
#
_symmetry.space_group_name_H-M   'P 1'
#
loop_
_entity.id
_entity.type
_entity.pdbx_description
1 polymer ?
#
loop_
_entity_poly.entity_id
_entity_poly.type
_entity_poly.pdbx_seq_one_letter_code
_entity_poly.pdbx_strand_id
1 'polypeptide(L)'
;MCDARVLNRAHIKGLIAQGQLIVISGKQVLCLDKWIERHPGGRLPILHMVGKDATDQILVYHSPEVLKQMRAYRIGVIDSPWINFEPPISGGTFNLGDQQEKDQVDSKNIAIECQVSSRWFEDLSSVSDTLKLSSSKYSAAKFIDHATQLAVDVDLNEYPSLDAETQRNISINFRKLYQKVRQSGLDKCHISNYGMEVVRYITLFSLFILALRYEWYIVSAVFLGLFWHQIMFVAHDAGHLAITHNFNIDMMIGIFVADFCCGLSIGWWKSSHNVHHLVPNHPEHDPDIQNVPLFATSSSFFSSLCSTYYGSIFPWDAAADLFIPLQKYTYYPIMCVARFNLYFLSWCYLISDKAARLPCSTWTRPFEIACMACYWYLFGYCLVWSTIPSWPLRVAFVLVSHIATMPLHVQITLSHWGMSTTDLGASESFAQKQLRTTMDVDCPAWLDFIHGGLQFQAVHHLFPRMPRHNLRGAQKLVREFCKEIGIRYTIFGFVDGNEVVLGRLGEISKQLDMLTECQMHLAAQL
;
A
#
# COMPACT_ATOMS: atom_id res chain seq x y z
N MET A 1 15.60 -24.62 -31.17
CA MET A 1 14.68 -23.63 -30.57
C MET A 1 13.40 -23.74 -31.38
N CYS A 2 12.32 -24.32 -30.84
CA CYS A 2 11.04 -24.33 -31.56
C CYS A 2 10.53 -22.89 -31.66
N ASP A 3 10.05 -22.49 -32.84
CA ASP A 3 9.50 -21.17 -33.10
C ASP A 3 8.44 -20.83 -32.05
N ALA A 4 8.72 -19.83 -31.22
CA ALA A 4 7.77 -19.38 -30.22
C ALA A 4 6.60 -18.71 -30.95
N ARG A 5 5.38 -19.21 -30.71
CA ARG A 5 4.15 -18.65 -31.28
C ARG A 5 4.05 -17.17 -30.94
N VAL A 6 4.01 -16.33 -31.98
CA VAL A 6 3.78 -14.88 -31.84
C VAL A 6 2.29 -14.65 -31.62
N LEU A 7 1.94 -13.90 -30.58
CA LEU A 7 0.57 -13.55 -30.21
C LEU A 7 0.41 -12.04 -30.31
N ASN A 8 -0.47 -11.58 -31.18
CA ASN A 8 -0.79 -10.16 -31.30
C ASN A 8 -1.81 -9.71 -30.22
N ARG A 9 -1.97 -8.38 -30.09
CA ARG A 9 -2.85 -7.76 -29.09
C ARG A 9 -4.31 -8.22 -29.20
N ALA A 10 -4.85 -8.36 -30.41
CA ALA A 10 -6.21 -8.84 -30.65
C ALA A 10 -6.41 -10.30 -30.21
N HIS A 11 -5.44 -11.18 -30.48
CA HIS A 11 -5.48 -12.57 -30.02
C HIS A 11 -5.48 -12.63 -28.49
N ILE A 12 -4.62 -11.85 -27.83
CA ILE A 12 -4.56 -11.77 -26.37
C ILE A 12 -5.87 -11.22 -25.79
N LYS A 13 -6.46 -10.18 -26.40
CA LYS A 13 -7.79 -9.67 -26.04
C LYS A 13 -8.83 -10.79 -26.07
N GLY A 14 -8.82 -11.62 -27.12
CA GLY A 14 -9.70 -12.78 -27.26
C GLY A 14 -9.49 -13.86 -26.18
N LEU A 15 -8.24 -14.10 -25.75
CA LEU A 15 -7.96 -15.02 -24.64
C LEU A 15 -8.51 -14.49 -23.31
N ILE A 16 -8.34 -13.18 -23.05
CA ILE A 16 -8.88 -12.53 -21.84
C ILE A 16 -10.42 -12.56 -21.87
N ALA A 17 -11.04 -12.33 -23.03
CA ALA A 17 -12.50 -12.46 -23.22
C ALA A 17 -13.01 -13.87 -22.93
N GLN A 18 -12.17 -14.90 -23.07
CA GLN A 18 -12.48 -16.29 -22.71
C GLN A 18 -12.24 -16.58 -21.22
N GLY A 19 -11.86 -15.58 -20.43
CA GLY A 19 -11.57 -15.70 -19.00
C GLY A 19 -10.15 -16.17 -18.68
N GLN A 20 -9.24 -16.24 -19.67
CA GLN A 20 -7.84 -16.59 -19.40
C GLN A 20 -7.09 -15.42 -18.75
N LEU A 21 -6.27 -15.76 -17.76
CA LEU A 21 -5.47 -14.82 -16.99
C LEU A 21 -4.13 -14.58 -17.71
N ILE A 22 -4.16 -13.68 -18.69
CA ILE A 22 -3.00 -13.37 -19.51
C ILE A 22 -2.23 -12.16 -18.97
N VAL A 23 -0.92 -12.33 -18.76
CA VAL A 23 -0.01 -11.27 -18.29
C VAL A 23 1.24 -11.23 -19.19
N ILE A 24 1.75 -10.04 -19.46
CA ILE A 24 2.98 -9.85 -20.25
C ILE A 24 4.19 -9.69 -19.31
N SER A 25 5.29 -10.37 -19.64
CA SER A 25 6.58 -10.25 -18.94
C SER A 25 7.74 -10.24 -19.95
N GLY A 26 8.32 -9.06 -20.16
CA GLY A 26 9.25 -8.77 -21.23
C GLY A 26 8.58 -8.98 -22.58
N LYS A 27 9.06 -9.97 -23.33
CA LYS A 27 8.42 -10.40 -24.58
C LYS A 27 7.51 -11.62 -24.40
N GLN A 28 7.40 -12.16 -23.19
CA GLN A 28 6.69 -13.42 -22.94
C GLN A 28 5.22 -13.15 -22.63
N VAL A 29 4.36 -13.99 -23.19
CA VAL A 29 2.94 -14.04 -22.84
C VAL A 29 2.73 -15.19 -21.86
N LEU A 30 2.29 -14.89 -20.65
CA LEU A 30 2.07 -15.85 -19.57
C LEU A 30 0.58 -16.12 -19.39
N CYS A 31 0.19 -17.38 -19.23
CA CYS A 31 -1.17 -17.78 -18.83
C CYS A 31 -1.15 -18.35 -17.41
N LEU A 32 -1.82 -17.67 -16.48
CA LEU A 32 -1.69 -17.92 -15.04
C LEU A 32 -2.89 -18.67 -14.42
N ASP A 33 -3.81 -19.20 -15.23
CA ASP A 33 -5.01 -19.92 -14.80
C ASP A 33 -4.70 -21.04 -13.79
N LYS A 34 -3.65 -21.81 -14.05
CA LYS A 34 -3.23 -22.93 -13.18
C LYS A 34 -2.45 -22.48 -11.94
N TRP A 35 -2.09 -21.21 -11.85
CA TRP A 35 -1.24 -20.67 -10.80
C TRP A 35 -1.99 -19.73 -9.84
N ILE A 36 -3.08 -19.11 -10.27
CA ILE A 36 -3.79 -18.08 -9.49
C ILE A 36 -4.16 -18.52 -8.06
N GLU A 37 -4.60 -19.76 -7.86
CA GLU A 37 -4.96 -20.28 -6.52
C GLU A 37 -3.76 -20.68 -5.67
N ARG A 38 -2.56 -20.77 -6.26
CA ARG A 38 -1.34 -21.22 -5.61
C ARG A 38 -0.33 -20.10 -5.37
N HIS A 39 -0.58 -18.93 -5.97
CA HIS A 39 0.30 -17.79 -5.87
C HIS A 39 0.42 -17.34 -4.40
N PRO A 40 1.63 -17.34 -3.80
CA PRO A 40 1.80 -17.00 -2.39
C PRO A 40 1.39 -15.57 -2.02
N GLY A 41 1.36 -14.65 -3.00
CA GLY A 41 0.86 -13.29 -2.81
C GLY A 41 -0.67 -13.17 -2.85
N GLY A 42 -1.40 -14.26 -3.10
CA GLY A 42 -2.84 -14.26 -3.31
C GLY A 42 -3.25 -14.01 -4.77
N ARG A 43 -4.57 -14.04 -5.00
CA ARG A 43 -5.17 -13.92 -6.34
C ARG A 43 -5.14 -12.49 -6.89
N LEU A 44 -5.44 -11.50 -6.03
CA LEU A 44 -5.64 -10.11 -6.42
C LEU A 44 -4.41 -9.51 -7.13
N PRO A 45 -3.15 -9.78 -6.69
CA PRO A 45 -1.99 -9.30 -7.43
C PRO A 45 -1.92 -9.75 -8.89
N ILE A 46 -2.43 -10.96 -9.20
CA ILE A 46 -2.49 -11.45 -10.59
C ILE A 46 -3.64 -10.75 -11.34
N LEU A 47 -4.81 -10.63 -10.71
CA LEU A 47 -6.00 -10.06 -11.34
C LEU A 47 -5.79 -8.61 -11.78
N HIS A 48 -5.08 -7.80 -10.98
CA HIS A 48 -4.72 -6.42 -11.35
C HIS A 48 -3.74 -6.33 -12.53
N MET A 49 -3.06 -7.43 -12.90
CA MET A 49 -2.08 -7.45 -13.99
C MET A 49 -2.62 -8.09 -15.27
N VAL A 50 -3.85 -8.62 -15.27
CA VAL A 50 -4.45 -9.23 -16.46
C VAL A 50 -4.53 -8.19 -17.59
N GLY A 51 -3.91 -8.52 -18.72
CA GLY A 51 -3.82 -7.63 -19.89
C GLY A 51 -2.72 -6.57 -19.83
N LYS A 52 -1.92 -6.52 -18.76
CA LYS A 52 -0.82 -5.55 -18.57
C LYS A 52 0.56 -6.17 -18.80
N ASP A 53 1.53 -5.33 -19.16
CA ASP A 53 2.95 -5.58 -18.98
C ASP A 53 3.30 -5.43 -17.49
N ALA A 54 3.49 -6.57 -16.84
CA ALA A 54 3.84 -6.67 -15.43
C ALA A 54 5.35 -6.94 -15.23
N THR A 55 6.20 -6.64 -16.22
CA THR A 55 7.63 -6.94 -16.15
C THR A 55 8.28 -6.36 -14.91
N ASP A 56 8.02 -5.09 -14.61
CA ASP A 56 8.71 -4.37 -13.54
C ASP A 56 8.27 -4.93 -12.17
N GLN A 57 6.97 -5.16 -12.00
CA GLN A 57 6.38 -5.83 -10.85
C GLN A 57 6.97 -7.23 -10.67
N ILE A 58 6.97 -8.05 -11.72
CA ILE A 58 7.51 -9.41 -11.68
C ILE A 58 8.97 -9.40 -11.24
N LEU A 59 9.78 -8.47 -11.75
CA LEU A 59 11.21 -8.35 -11.42
C LEU A 59 11.46 -7.97 -9.95
N VAL A 60 10.66 -7.09 -9.36
CA VAL A 60 10.90 -6.59 -8.00
C VAL A 60 10.31 -7.51 -6.91
N TYR A 61 9.20 -8.20 -7.19
CA TYR A 61 8.54 -9.05 -6.20
C TYR A 61 9.05 -10.51 -6.18
N HIS A 62 9.79 -10.96 -7.20
CA HIS A 62 10.19 -12.37 -7.32
C HIS A 62 11.70 -12.59 -7.27
N SER A 63 12.11 -13.74 -6.72
CA SER A 63 13.52 -14.13 -6.69
C SER A 63 13.97 -14.63 -8.06
N PRO A 64 15.28 -14.65 -8.34
CA PRO A 64 15.80 -15.21 -9.59
C PRO A 64 15.35 -16.65 -9.87
N GLU A 65 15.16 -17.46 -8.83
CA GLU A 65 14.68 -18.84 -8.92
C GLU A 65 13.22 -18.87 -9.38
N VAL A 66 12.37 -18.03 -8.79
CA VAL A 66 10.95 -17.94 -9.16
C VAL A 66 10.80 -17.41 -10.59
N LEU A 67 11.57 -16.39 -10.98
CA LEU A 67 11.60 -15.88 -12.36
C LEU A 67 11.91 -16.98 -13.38
N LYS A 68 12.78 -17.94 -13.04
CA LYS A 68 13.07 -19.09 -13.91
C LYS A 68 11.87 -20.04 -14.02
N GLN A 69 11.15 -20.27 -12.93
CA GLN A 69 9.97 -21.15 -12.87
C GLN A 69 8.79 -20.56 -13.65
N MET A 70 8.63 -19.24 -13.68
CA MET A 70 7.55 -18.57 -14.40
C MET A 70 7.52 -18.89 -15.90
N ARG A 71 8.66 -19.28 -16.48
CA ARG A 71 8.75 -19.71 -17.90
C ARG A 71 7.87 -20.91 -18.24
N ALA A 72 7.48 -21.72 -17.26
CA ALA A 72 6.57 -22.84 -17.44
C ALA A 72 5.13 -22.40 -17.81
N TYR A 73 4.76 -21.15 -17.53
CA TYR A 73 3.45 -20.58 -17.84
C TYR A 73 3.41 -19.84 -19.18
N ARG A 74 4.52 -19.84 -19.93
CA ARG A 74 4.62 -19.14 -21.22
C ARG A 74 3.82 -19.86 -22.30
N ILE A 75 2.91 -19.15 -22.93
CA ILE A 75 2.09 -19.65 -24.06
C ILE A 75 2.50 -19.07 -25.42
N GLY A 76 3.32 -18.02 -25.43
CA GLY A 76 3.79 -17.37 -26.65
C GLY A 76 4.70 -16.19 -26.37
N VAL A 77 4.93 -15.38 -27.40
CA VAL A 77 5.69 -14.13 -27.33
C VAL A 77 4.97 -13.01 -28.08
N ILE A 78 5.27 -11.76 -27.71
CA ILE A 78 4.89 -10.58 -28.50
C ILE A 78 6.07 -10.14 -29.37
N ASP A 79 5.76 -9.55 -30.53
CA ASP A 79 6.74 -9.03 -31.50
C ASP A 79 6.87 -7.50 -31.49
N SER A 80 5.90 -6.82 -30.89
CA SER A 80 5.76 -5.36 -30.83
C SER A 80 5.71 -4.88 -29.37
N PRO A 81 5.99 -3.59 -29.11
CA PRO A 81 5.79 -3.00 -27.78
C PRO A 81 4.35 -3.21 -27.31
N TRP A 82 4.17 -3.65 -26.07
CA TRP A 82 2.85 -3.91 -25.52
C TRP A 82 2.15 -2.61 -25.11
N ILE A 83 0.87 -2.49 -25.46
CA ILE A 83 -0.02 -1.45 -24.95
C ILE A 83 -1.00 -2.13 -24.00
N ASN A 84 -0.95 -1.73 -22.74
CA ASN A 84 -1.74 -2.31 -21.67
C ASN A 84 -3.24 -2.22 -21.95
N PHE A 85 -3.98 -3.23 -21.50
CA PHE A 85 -5.42 -3.13 -21.33
C PHE A 85 -5.75 -2.67 -19.91
N GLU A 86 -6.94 -2.10 -19.74
CA GLU A 86 -7.54 -2.03 -18.41
C GLU A 86 -7.93 -3.45 -17.97
N PRO A 87 -7.50 -3.95 -16.79
CA PRO A 87 -7.81 -5.29 -16.35
C PRO A 87 -9.30 -5.43 -16.04
N PRO A 88 -9.87 -6.64 -16.16
CA PRO A 88 -11.27 -6.88 -15.82
C PRO A 88 -11.64 -6.47 -14.38
N ILE A 89 -10.72 -6.65 -13.43
CA ILE A 89 -10.95 -6.26 -12.03
C ILE A 89 -11.07 -4.73 -11.82
N SER A 90 -10.56 -3.95 -12.77
CA SER A 90 -10.61 -2.48 -12.79
C SER A 90 -11.62 -1.97 -13.83
N GLY A 91 -12.58 -2.81 -14.23
CA GLY A 91 -13.67 -2.41 -15.14
C GLY A 91 -13.40 -2.64 -16.63
N GLY A 92 -12.26 -3.21 -17.02
CA GLY A 92 -11.96 -3.52 -18.42
C GLY A 92 -12.94 -4.54 -19.04
N THR A 93 -13.54 -4.20 -20.17
CA THR A 93 -14.49 -5.06 -20.89
C THR A 93 -13.85 -5.78 -22.08
N PHE A 94 -14.07 -7.09 -22.19
CA PHE A 94 -13.48 -7.93 -23.24
C PHE A 94 -14.56 -8.81 -23.89
N ASN A 95 -14.91 -8.57 -25.15
CA ASN A 95 -15.92 -9.35 -25.87
C ASN A 95 -15.29 -10.31 -26.88
N LEU A 96 -15.89 -11.50 -27.05
CA LEU A 96 -15.42 -12.55 -27.97
C LEU A 96 -15.42 -12.12 -29.45
N GLY A 97 -16.14 -11.04 -29.80
CA GLY A 97 -16.22 -10.48 -31.15
C GLY A 97 -15.15 -9.45 -31.52
N ASP A 98 -14.33 -9.00 -30.57
CA ASP A 98 -13.40 -7.86 -30.74
C ASP A 98 -12.09 -8.21 -31.48
N GLN A 99 -12.11 -9.19 -32.40
CA GLN A 99 -10.91 -9.60 -33.15
C GLN A 99 -10.44 -8.56 -34.20
N GLN A 100 -11.13 -7.42 -34.31
CA GLN A 100 -10.75 -6.31 -35.18
C GLN A 100 -10.94 -4.99 -34.42
N GLU A 101 -9.84 -4.40 -33.95
CA GLU A 101 -9.81 -2.98 -33.56
C GLU A 101 -8.98 -2.21 -34.61
N LYS A 102 -9.56 -1.12 -35.12
CA LYS A 102 -8.81 -0.05 -35.80
C LYS A 102 -8.31 0.88 -34.72
N ASP A 103 -7.00 1.09 -34.66
CA ASP A 103 -6.38 2.03 -33.73
C ASP A 103 -6.88 3.47 -34.00
N GLN A 104 -7.74 3.99 -33.13
CA GLN A 104 -8.00 5.43 -33.04
C GLN A 104 -7.45 5.91 -31.69
N VAL A 105 -6.28 6.54 -31.76
CA VAL A 105 -5.67 7.26 -30.64
C VAL A 105 -6.09 8.72 -30.78
N ASP A 106 -7.01 9.16 -29.91
CA ASP A 106 -7.33 10.58 -29.79
C ASP A 106 -6.20 11.27 -29.02
N SER A 107 -5.27 11.85 -29.77
CA SER A 107 -4.12 12.58 -29.25
C SER A 107 -4.50 14.05 -29.05
N LYS A 108 -5.03 14.43 -27.89
CA LYS A 108 -5.10 15.86 -27.54
C LYS A 108 -3.78 16.28 -26.90
N ASN A 109 -2.88 16.76 -27.75
CA ASN A 109 -1.66 17.46 -27.33
C ASN A 109 -2.04 18.79 -26.68
N ILE A 110 -1.74 18.96 -25.40
CA ILE A 110 -1.61 20.26 -24.76
C ILE A 110 -0.20 20.30 -24.18
N ALA A 111 0.68 21.05 -24.84
CA ALA A 111 2.02 21.35 -24.34
C ALA A 111 1.94 22.62 -23.49
N ILE A 112 2.35 22.54 -22.23
CA ILE A 112 2.57 23.70 -21.35
C ILE A 112 3.92 23.52 -20.67
N GLU A 113 4.77 24.54 -20.75
CA GLU A 113 6.05 24.63 -20.06
C GLU A 113 5.85 24.64 -18.54
N CYS A 114 6.59 23.78 -17.84
CA CYS A 114 6.52 23.66 -16.38
C CYS A 114 7.59 24.54 -15.71
N GLN A 115 7.14 25.48 -14.87
CA GLN A 115 7.94 26.03 -13.77
C GLN A 115 7.64 25.22 -12.50
N VAL A 116 8.67 24.57 -11.98
CA VAL A 116 8.60 23.77 -10.74
C VAL A 116 8.40 24.70 -9.54
N SER A 117 7.22 24.68 -8.93
CA SER A 117 6.91 25.33 -7.66
C SER A 117 6.85 24.32 -6.51
N SER A 118 7.42 24.69 -5.36
CA SER A 118 7.55 23.86 -4.17
C SER A 118 6.29 23.83 -3.28
N ARG A 119 5.08 23.97 -3.84
CA ARG A 119 3.86 24.24 -3.05
C ARG A 119 2.67 23.31 -3.38
N TRP A 120 2.85 22.00 -3.19
CA TRP A 120 1.80 20.97 -3.34
C TRP A 120 0.47 21.29 -2.67
N PHE A 121 0.54 21.92 -1.50
CA PHE A 121 -0.65 22.31 -0.77
C PHE A 121 -1.48 23.37 -1.50
N GLU A 122 -0.83 24.29 -2.22
CA GLU A 122 -1.52 25.29 -3.01
C GLU A 122 -2.27 24.60 -4.17
N ASP A 123 -1.65 23.61 -4.81
CA ASP A 123 -2.26 22.87 -5.93
C ASP A 123 -3.43 21.96 -5.50
N LEU A 124 -3.37 21.28 -4.34
CA LEU A 124 -4.53 20.54 -3.81
C LEU A 124 -5.61 21.47 -3.26
N SER A 125 -5.24 22.56 -2.57
CA SER A 125 -6.22 23.59 -2.19
C SER A 125 -6.93 24.20 -3.40
N SER A 126 -6.27 24.23 -4.56
CA SER A 126 -6.85 24.66 -5.82
C SER A 126 -8.02 23.79 -6.28
N VAL A 127 -8.04 22.48 -5.97
CA VAL A 127 -9.18 21.60 -6.28
C VAL A 127 -10.40 22.07 -5.50
N SER A 128 -10.25 22.26 -4.19
CA SER A 128 -11.33 22.76 -3.34
C SER A 128 -11.79 24.16 -3.72
N ASP A 129 -10.88 25.07 -4.04
CA ASP A 129 -11.21 26.44 -4.43
C ASP A 129 -11.87 26.50 -5.82
N THR A 130 -11.48 25.63 -6.75
CA THR A 130 -12.13 25.47 -8.07
C THR A 130 -13.55 24.89 -7.92
N LEU A 131 -13.74 23.93 -7.02
CA LEU A 131 -15.06 23.39 -6.70
C LEU A 131 -15.99 24.45 -6.11
N LYS A 132 -15.49 25.34 -5.24
CA LYS A 132 -16.29 26.47 -4.70
C LYS A 132 -16.80 27.40 -5.79
N LEU A 133 -15.98 27.69 -6.80
CA LEU A 133 -16.35 28.61 -7.89
C LEU A 133 -17.45 28.03 -8.81
N SER A 134 -17.65 26.71 -8.78
CA SER A 134 -18.57 25.98 -9.66
C SER A 134 -19.74 25.30 -8.92
N SER A 135 -19.81 25.42 -7.60
CA SER A 135 -20.68 24.63 -6.71
C SER A 135 -22.19 24.82 -6.90
N SER A 136 -22.67 25.87 -7.57
CA SER A 136 -24.12 26.14 -7.64
C SER A 136 -24.90 25.32 -8.68
N LYS A 137 -24.32 24.28 -9.31
CA LYS A 137 -24.92 23.60 -10.49
C LYS A 137 -24.79 22.07 -10.56
N TYR A 138 -24.18 21.38 -9.60
CA TYR A 138 -23.89 19.95 -9.72
C TYR A 138 -24.77 19.05 -8.85
N SER A 139 -25.24 17.94 -9.41
CA SER A 139 -25.71 16.80 -8.61
C SER A 139 -24.52 16.14 -7.90
N ALA A 140 -24.79 15.34 -6.86
CA ALA A 140 -23.74 14.69 -6.07
C ALA A 140 -22.75 13.87 -6.91
N ALA A 141 -23.25 13.05 -7.83
CA ALA A 141 -22.42 12.29 -8.75
C ALA A 141 -21.52 13.19 -9.61
N LYS A 142 -22.08 14.27 -10.19
CA LYS A 142 -21.28 15.21 -11.00
C LYS A 142 -20.23 15.96 -10.20
N PHE A 143 -20.50 16.28 -8.94
CA PHE A 143 -19.53 16.90 -8.04
C PHE A 143 -18.34 15.96 -7.80
N ILE A 144 -18.62 14.69 -7.48
CA ILE A 144 -17.59 13.68 -7.24
C ILE A 144 -16.76 13.43 -8.50
N ASP A 145 -17.41 13.30 -9.66
CA ASP A 145 -16.74 13.15 -10.96
C ASP A 145 -15.83 14.35 -11.24
N HIS A 146 -16.32 15.58 -11.01
CA HIS A 146 -15.54 16.78 -11.24
C HIS A 146 -14.35 16.90 -10.29
N ALA A 147 -14.54 16.62 -8.99
CA ALA A 147 -13.46 16.60 -8.00
C ALA A 147 -12.39 15.55 -8.35
N THR A 148 -12.82 14.37 -8.80
CA THR A 148 -11.92 13.30 -9.25
C THR A 148 -11.14 13.73 -10.49
N GLN A 149 -11.81 14.33 -11.48
CA GLN A 149 -11.15 14.82 -12.70
C GLN A 149 -10.13 15.93 -12.41
N LEU A 150 -10.46 16.89 -11.53
CA LEU A 150 -9.53 17.94 -11.14
C LEU A 150 -8.26 17.37 -10.48
N ALA A 151 -8.41 16.35 -9.63
CA ALA A 151 -7.26 15.67 -9.04
C ALA A 151 -6.41 14.96 -10.11
N VAL A 152 -7.03 14.33 -11.10
CA VAL A 152 -6.34 13.74 -12.26
C VAL A 152 -5.58 14.80 -13.06
N ASP A 153 -6.22 15.94 -13.33
CA ASP A 153 -5.59 17.04 -14.10
C ASP A 153 -4.37 17.61 -13.38
N VAL A 154 -4.41 17.73 -12.05
CA VAL A 154 -3.25 18.13 -11.23
C VAL A 154 -2.10 17.14 -11.41
N ASP A 155 -2.36 15.84 -11.27
CA ASP A 155 -1.32 14.82 -11.45
C ASP A 155 -0.76 14.76 -12.87
N LEU A 156 -1.60 14.94 -13.89
CA LEU A 156 -1.17 14.98 -15.30
C LEU A 156 -0.29 16.19 -15.62
N ASN A 157 -0.48 17.32 -14.91
CA ASN A 157 0.36 18.51 -15.07
C ASN A 157 1.70 18.37 -14.36
N GLU A 158 1.77 17.55 -13.31
CA GLU A 158 2.96 17.43 -12.47
C GLU A 158 3.88 16.26 -12.85
N TYR A 159 3.31 15.12 -13.19
CA TYR A 159 4.07 13.92 -13.49
C TYR A 159 4.31 13.77 -15.00
N PRO A 160 5.34 13.00 -15.41
CA PRO A 160 5.60 12.79 -16.83
C PRO A 160 4.39 12.24 -17.58
N SER A 161 4.27 12.69 -18.83
CA SER A 161 3.20 12.32 -19.77
C SER A 161 2.97 10.82 -19.86
N LEU A 162 1.70 10.42 -19.98
CA LEU A 162 1.27 9.02 -20.11
C LEU A 162 1.42 8.47 -21.53
N ASP A 163 2.04 9.21 -22.45
CA ASP A 163 2.33 8.70 -23.78
C ASP A 163 3.28 7.49 -23.75
N ALA A 164 3.16 6.64 -24.77
CA ALA A 164 3.85 5.36 -24.80
C ALA A 164 5.38 5.49 -24.84
N GLU A 165 5.93 6.58 -25.39
CA GLU A 165 7.37 6.79 -25.48
C GLU A 165 7.94 7.17 -24.11
N THR A 166 7.33 8.16 -23.46
CA THR A 166 7.70 8.61 -22.11
C THR A 166 7.62 7.48 -21.09
N GLN A 167 6.48 6.78 -21.01
CA GLN A 167 6.29 5.71 -20.04
C GLN A 167 7.24 4.52 -20.28
N ARG A 168 7.54 4.21 -21.56
CA ARG A 168 8.54 3.20 -21.90
C ARG A 168 9.96 3.63 -21.50
N ASN A 169 10.31 4.89 -21.70
CA ASN A 169 11.60 5.43 -21.26
C ASN A 169 11.76 5.31 -19.73
N ILE A 170 10.70 5.60 -18.96
CA ILE A 170 10.68 5.41 -17.51
C ILE A 170 10.94 3.95 -17.14
N SER A 171 10.19 2.99 -17.70
CA SER A 171 10.38 1.56 -17.42
C SER A 171 11.78 1.05 -17.81
N ILE A 172 12.36 1.53 -18.93
CA ILE A 172 13.72 1.16 -19.32
C ILE A 172 14.75 1.67 -18.30
N ASN A 173 14.66 2.93 -17.88
CA ASN A 173 15.59 3.49 -16.90
C ASN A 173 15.37 2.89 -15.50
N PHE A 174 14.14 2.53 -15.13
CA PHE A 174 13.86 1.81 -13.90
C PHE A 174 14.55 0.45 -13.88
N ARG A 175 14.54 -0.29 -15.00
CA ARG A 175 15.27 -1.57 -15.11
C ARG A 175 16.79 -1.39 -15.00
N LYS A 176 17.35 -0.27 -15.49
CA LYS A 176 18.77 0.08 -15.26
C LYS A 176 19.04 0.37 -13.79
N LEU A 177 18.16 1.12 -13.12
CA LEU A 177 18.24 1.37 -11.68
C LEU A 177 18.21 0.06 -10.90
N TYR A 178 17.27 -0.84 -11.21
CA TYR A 178 17.17 -2.16 -10.61
C TYR A 178 18.48 -2.96 -10.76
N GLN A 179 19.12 -2.92 -11.92
CA GLN A 179 20.44 -3.54 -12.12
C GLN A 179 21.53 -2.87 -11.27
N LYS A 180 21.56 -1.54 -11.21
CA LYS A 180 22.53 -0.78 -10.39
C LYS A 180 22.40 -1.12 -8.90
N VAL A 181 21.17 -1.24 -8.39
CA VAL A 181 20.87 -1.64 -7.01
C VAL A 181 21.46 -3.03 -6.70
N ARG A 182 21.24 -4.01 -7.58
CA ARG A 182 21.75 -5.38 -7.40
C ARG A 182 23.27 -5.47 -7.54
N GLN A 183 23.86 -4.74 -8.49
CA GLN A 183 25.31 -4.66 -8.64
C GLN A 183 25.98 -4.04 -7.41
N SER A 184 25.30 -3.10 -6.75
CA SER A 184 25.76 -2.47 -5.50
C SER A 184 25.56 -3.35 -4.27
N GLY A 185 24.93 -4.53 -4.40
CA GLY A 185 24.70 -5.47 -3.32
C GLY A 185 23.62 -5.03 -2.32
N LEU A 186 22.83 -4.01 -2.64
CA LEU A 186 21.78 -3.47 -1.75
C LEU A 186 20.60 -4.43 -1.58
N ASP A 187 20.44 -5.42 -2.46
CA ASP A 187 19.46 -6.50 -2.35
C ASP A 187 19.86 -7.61 -1.35
N LYS A 188 21.11 -7.61 -0.87
CA LYS A 188 21.64 -8.63 0.05
C LYS A 188 21.40 -8.26 1.50
N CYS A 189 20.83 -9.20 2.26
CA CYS A 189 20.63 -9.06 3.69
C CYS A 189 21.88 -9.51 4.46
N HIS A 190 22.49 -8.59 5.19
CA HIS A 190 23.53 -8.93 6.16
C HIS A 190 22.88 -9.09 7.54
N ILE A 191 22.64 -10.34 7.96
CA ILE A 191 21.92 -10.69 9.20
C ILE A 191 22.55 -10.03 10.44
N SER A 192 23.86 -9.78 10.44
CA SER A 192 24.55 -9.05 11.52
C SER A 192 23.97 -7.67 11.80
N ASN A 193 23.34 -7.01 10.82
CA ASN A 193 22.67 -5.72 11.01
C ASN A 193 21.45 -5.81 11.95
N TYR A 194 20.84 -6.99 12.12
CA TYR A 194 19.79 -7.21 13.12
C TYR A 194 20.35 -7.37 14.54
N GLY A 195 21.67 -7.53 14.71
CA GLY A 195 22.28 -7.71 16.04
C GLY A 195 22.02 -6.55 16.99
N MET A 196 22.16 -5.31 16.51
CA MET A 196 21.83 -4.11 17.30
C MET A 196 20.33 -4.06 17.65
N GLU A 197 19.48 -4.51 16.74
CA GLU A 197 18.04 -4.54 16.97
C GLU A 197 17.66 -5.56 18.05
N VAL A 198 18.27 -6.75 18.01
CA VAL A 198 18.09 -7.77 19.07
C VAL A 198 18.49 -7.22 20.44
N VAL A 199 19.59 -6.47 20.54
CA VAL A 199 19.99 -5.80 21.79
C VAL A 199 18.91 -4.82 22.25
N ARG A 200 18.32 -4.02 21.36
CA ARG A 200 17.21 -3.12 21.69
C ARG A 200 15.98 -3.88 22.17
N TYR A 201 15.60 -4.96 21.50
CA TYR A 201 14.44 -5.76 21.87
C TYR A 201 14.61 -6.38 23.26
N ILE A 202 15.77 -6.99 23.53
CA ILE A 202 16.10 -7.56 24.84
C ILE A 202 16.09 -6.47 25.91
N THR A 203 16.65 -5.29 25.62
CA THR A 203 16.69 -4.17 26.57
C THR A 203 15.29 -3.69 26.91
N LEU A 204 14.46 -3.39 25.91
CA LEU A 204 13.09 -2.91 26.11
C LEU A 204 12.23 -3.94 26.85
N PHE A 205 12.34 -5.22 26.48
CA PHE A 205 11.62 -6.29 27.15
C PHE A 205 12.09 -6.50 28.60
N SER A 206 13.40 -6.41 28.85
CA SER A 206 13.95 -6.49 30.21
C SER A 206 13.50 -5.33 31.08
N LEU A 207 13.44 -4.11 30.54
CA LEU A 207 12.93 -2.93 31.24
C LEU A 207 11.43 -3.05 31.53
N PHE A 208 10.65 -3.61 30.60
CA PHE A 208 9.25 -3.98 30.83
C PHE A 208 9.11 -4.91 32.04
N ILE A 209 9.84 -6.04 32.06
CA ILE A 209 9.78 -7.01 33.16
C ILE A 209 10.27 -6.41 34.48
N LEU A 210 11.33 -5.60 34.44
CA LEU A 210 11.88 -4.94 35.63
C LEU A 210 10.87 -3.96 36.24
N ALA A 211 10.28 -3.09 35.43
CA ALA A 211 9.26 -2.14 35.87
C ALA A 211 8.02 -2.86 36.39
N LEU A 212 7.60 -3.96 35.75
CA LEU A 212 6.49 -4.80 36.21
C LEU A 212 6.77 -5.38 37.60
N ARG A 213 8.00 -5.86 37.83
CA ARG A 213 8.42 -6.45 39.11
C ARG A 213 8.47 -5.44 40.26
N TYR A 214 8.79 -4.18 39.96
CA TYR A 214 8.71 -3.07 40.92
C TYR A 214 7.31 -2.44 41.01
N GLU A 215 6.29 -3.07 40.39
CA GLU A 215 4.90 -2.60 40.39
C GLU A 215 4.71 -1.22 39.73
N TRP A 216 5.67 -0.79 38.91
CA TRP A 216 5.58 0.43 38.09
C TRP A 216 4.80 0.14 36.81
N TYR A 217 3.53 -0.25 36.96
CA TYR A 217 2.70 -0.81 35.89
C TYR A 217 2.58 0.10 34.66
N ILE A 218 2.46 1.42 34.84
CA ILE A 218 2.33 2.34 33.70
C ILE A 218 3.66 2.48 32.94
N VAL A 219 4.78 2.57 33.66
CA VAL A 219 6.12 2.59 33.05
C VAL A 219 6.40 1.28 32.32
N SER A 220 6.02 0.16 32.94
CA SER A 220 6.05 -1.17 32.34
C SER A 220 5.24 -1.22 31.03
N ALA A 221 4.04 -0.64 30.99
CA ALA A 221 3.22 -0.58 29.78
C ALA A 221 3.90 0.20 28.65
N VAL A 222 4.56 1.31 28.96
CA VAL A 222 5.34 2.10 27.98
C VAL A 222 6.45 1.25 27.36
N PHE A 223 7.26 0.56 28.17
CA PHE A 223 8.34 -0.28 27.64
C PHE A 223 7.82 -1.45 26.80
N LEU A 224 6.69 -2.05 27.16
CA LEU A 224 6.05 -3.08 26.36
C LEU A 224 5.58 -2.54 25.00
N GLY A 225 4.97 -1.36 24.98
CA GLY A 225 4.56 -0.69 23.74
C GLY A 225 5.75 -0.32 22.85
N LEU A 226 6.83 0.21 23.44
CA LEU A 226 8.08 0.49 22.71
C LEU A 226 8.72 -0.78 22.16
N PHE A 227 8.66 -1.90 22.90
CA PHE A 227 9.10 -3.20 22.40
C PHE A 227 8.29 -3.62 21.17
N TRP A 228 6.95 -3.53 21.21
CA TRP A 228 6.10 -3.83 20.05
C TRP A 228 6.37 -2.92 18.86
N HIS A 229 6.54 -1.61 19.09
CA HIS A 229 6.90 -0.64 18.06
C HIS A 229 8.18 -1.09 17.33
N GLN A 230 9.23 -1.43 18.06
CA GLN A 230 10.54 -1.76 17.51
C GLN A 230 10.59 -3.14 16.85
N ILE A 231 10.03 -4.16 17.49
CA ILE A 231 10.14 -5.53 16.99
C ILE A 231 9.30 -5.74 15.72
N MET A 232 8.23 -4.96 15.53
CA MET A 232 7.32 -5.17 14.41
C MET A 232 7.95 -4.93 13.03
N PHE A 233 8.99 -4.09 12.96
CA PHE A 233 9.74 -3.89 11.72
C PHE A 233 10.39 -5.19 11.21
N VAL A 234 10.71 -6.15 12.09
CA VAL A 234 11.26 -7.45 11.66
C VAL A 234 10.19 -8.29 10.98
N ALA A 235 8.96 -8.30 11.48
CA ALA A 235 7.91 -9.07 10.80
C ALA A 235 7.53 -8.43 9.47
N HIS A 236 7.61 -7.10 9.36
CA HIS A 236 7.48 -6.40 8.07
C HIS A 236 8.54 -6.90 7.06
N ASP A 237 9.82 -6.89 7.46
CA ASP A 237 10.91 -7.38 6.60
C ASP A 237 10.72 -8.85 6.20
N ALA A 238 10.32 -9.70 7.17
CA ALA A 238 10.06 -11.11 6.94
C ALA A 238 8.85 -11.32 6.02
N GLY A 239 7.81 -10.50 6.18
CA GLY A 239 6.62 -10.50 5.35
C GLY A 239 6.94 -10.30 3.86
N HIS A 240 7.92 -9.44 3.58
CA HIS A 240 8.46 -9.14 2.25
C HIS A 240 9.56 -10.09 1.76
N LEU A 241 9.90 -11.13 2.51
CA LEU A 241 11.02 -12.03 2.22
C LEU A 241 12.38 -11.31 2.14
N ALA A 242 12.53 -10.19 2.86
CA ALA A 242 13.74 -9.37 2.82
C ALA A 242 14.85 -9.89 3.74
N ILE A 243 14.56 -10.85 4.63
CA ILE A 243 15.54 -11.35 5.62
C ILE A 243 16.37 -12.47 5.02
N THR A 244 15.75 -13.62 4.69
CA THR A 244 16.47 -14.79 4.18
C THR A 244 16.17 -15.08 2.71
N HIS A 245 15.20 -14.39 2.12
CA HIS A 245 14.64 -14.66 0.79
C HIS A 245 14.00 -16.06 0.65
N ASN A 246 13.87 -16.80 1.76
CA ASN A 246 13.20 -18.10 1.81
C ASN A 246 11.82 -17.93 2.44
N PHE A 247 10.78 -18.30 1.68
CA PHE A 247 9.39 -18.16 2.11
C PHE A 247 9.10 -18.83 3.45
N ASN A 248 9.54 -20.07 3.66
CA ASN A 248 9.19 -20.81 4.87
C ASN A 248 9.89 -20.22 6.10
N ILE A 249 11.16 -19.86 5.98
CA ILE A 249 11.94 -19.31 7.10
C ILE A 249 11.41 -17.93 7.48
N ASP A 250 11.23 -17.05 6.50
CA ASP A 250 10.74 -15.70 6.78
C ASP A 250 9.28 -15.71 7.26
N MET A 251 8.45 -16.65 6.77
CA MET A 251 7.11 -16.83 7.32
C MET A 251 7.15 -17.31 8.78
N MET A 252 8.03 -18.23 9.16
CA MET A 252 8.19 -18.63 10.57
C MET A 252 8.64 -17.46 11.46
N ILE A 253 9.59 -16.65 10.99
CA ILE A 253 10.02 -15.43 11.69
C ILE A 253 8.84 -14.46 11.84
N GLY A 254 8.09 -14.24 10.75
CA GLY A 254 6.91 -13.39 10.72
C GLY A 254 5.84 -13.84 11.72
N ILE A 255 5.50 -15.13 11.74
CA ILE A 255 4.51 -15.69 12.67
C ILE A 255 4.98 -15.54 14.12
N PHE A 256 6.25 -15.84 14.40
CA PHE A 256 6.76 -15.69 15.76
C PHE A 256 6.72 -14.23 16.25
N VAL A 257 7.10 -13.27 15.40
CA VAL A 257 7.17 -11.86 15.80
C VAL A 257 5.79 -11.19 15.80
N ALA A 258 5.04 -11.30 14.70
CA ALA A 258 3.74 -10.64 14.58
C ALA A 258 2.69 -11.34 15.45
N ASP A 259 2.51 -12.65 15.29
CA ASP A 259 1.42 -13.38 15.93
C ASP A 259 1.71 -13.63 17.41
N PHE A 260 2.86 -14.27 17.73
CA PHE A 260 3.16 -14.66 19.11
C PHE A 260 3.60 -13.48 19.99
N CYS A 261 4.48 -12.59 19.50
CA CYS A 261 4.99 -11.49 20.33
C CYS A 261 4.05 -10.28 20.36
N CYS A 262 3.26 -10.07 19.29
CA CYS A 262 2.52 -8.82 19.08
C CYS A 262 1.01 -9.00 18.95
N GLY A 263 0.52 -10.23 18.74
CA GLY A 263 -0.90 -10.55 18.59
C GLY A 263 -1.50 -10.15 17.24
N LEU A 264 -0.70 -10.02 16.18
CA LEU A 264 -1.15 -9.63 14.84
C LEU A 264 -0.88 -10.75 13.83
N SER A 265 -1.85 -11.06 12.97
CA SER A 265 -1.66 -12.09 11.93
C SER A 265 -0.77 -11.57 10.83
N ILE A 266 0.41 -12.19 10.66
CA ILE A 266 1.27 -11.88 9.51
C ILE A 266 0.61 -12.30 8.19
N GLY A 267 -0.24 -13.34 8.20
CA GLY A 267 -1.02 -13.75 7.03
C GLY A 267 -2.01 -12.68 6.56
N TRP A 268 -2.75 -12.08 7.51
CA TRP A 268 -3.63 -10.94 7.23
C TRP A 268 -2.85 -9.78 6.62
N TRP A 269 -1.77 -9.39 7.29
CA TRP A 269 -0.94 -8.28 6.85
C TRP A 269 -0.37 -8.53 5.45
N LYS A 270 0.17 -9.71 5.16
CA LYS A 270 0.66 -10.04 3.80
C LYS A 270 -0.46 -10.01 2.77
N SER A 271 -1.64 -10.47 3.13
CA SER A 271 -2.80 -10.48 2.23
C SER A 271 -3.21 -9.07 1.81
N SER A 272 -3.34 -8.12 2.74
CA SER A 272 -3.67 -6.73 2.41
C SER A 272 -2.49 -6.02 1.76
N HIS A 273 -1.32 -6.12 2.37
CA HIS A 273 -0.16 -5.31 2.02
C HIS A 273 0.44 -5.66 0.65
N ASN A 274 0.32 -6.91 0.18
CA ASN A 274 0.70 -7.25 -1.19
C ASN A 274 -0.17 -6.55 -2.24
N VAL A 275 -1.45 -6.29 -1.94
CA VAL A 275 -2.35 -5.54 -2.82
C VAL A 275 -2.01 -4.05 -2.76
N HIS A 276 -1.83 -3.52 -1.54
CA HIS A 276 -1.36 -2.15 -1.31
C HIS A 276 -0.09 -1.83 -2.12
N HIS A 277 0.92 -2.70 -2.10
CA HIS A 277 2.14 -2.47 -2.88
C HIS A 277 1.93 -2.43 -4.40
N LEU A 278 0.93 -3.15 -4.91
CA LEU A 278 0.68 -3.23 -6.35
C LEU A 278 -0.12 -2.04 -6.87
N VAL A 279 -1.12 -1.61 -6.10
CA VAL A 279 -2.08 -0.55 -6.45
C VAL A 279 -2.22 0.45 -5.29
N PRO A 280 -1.11 1.05 -4.82
CA PRO A 280 -1.10 1.91 -3.64
C PRO A 280 -2.03 3.11 -3.82
N ASN A 281 -2.71 3.49 -2.74
CA ASN A 281 -3.65 4.61 -2.64
C ASN A 281 -4.86 4.57 -3.57
N HIS A 282 -5.12 3.46 -4.26
CA HIS A 282 -6.30 3.35 -5.13
C HIS A 282 -7.57 3.11 -4.30
N PRO A 283 -8.59 3.99 -4.31
CA PRO A 283 -9.75 3.89 -3.41
C PRO A 283 -10.47 2.53 -3.47
N GLU A 284 -10.62 1.95 -4.66
CA GLU A 284 -11.35 0.67 -4.86
C GLU A 284 -10.52 -0.59 -4.59
N HIS A 285 -9.19 -0.45 -4.61
CA HIS A 285 -8.30 -1.60 -4.72
C HIS A 285 -7.34 -1.71 -3.54
N ASP A 286 -6.95 -0.60 -2.93
CA ASP A 286 -6.04 -0.57 -1.80
C ASP A 286 -6.79 -0.67 -0.47
N PRO A 287 -6.68 -1.79 0.28
CA PRO A 287 -7.33 -1.91 1.57
C PRO A 287 -6.75 -0.97 2.65
N ASP A 288 -5.53 -0.46 2.48
CA ASP A 288 -4.85 0.31 3.53
C ASP A 288 -5.42 1.75 3.66
N ILE A 289 -6.19 2.22 2.67
CA ILE A 289 -6.90 3.51 2.71
C ILE A 289 -8.43 3.39 2.85
N GLN A 290 -8.97 2.17 2.91
CA GLN A 290 -10.41 1.90 3.04
C GLN A 290 -10.87 1.98 4.50
N ASN A 291 -10.89 3.19 5.04
CA ASN A 291 -11.07 3.45 6.48
C ASN A 291 -12.37 4.18 6.85
N VAL A 292 -13.33 4.31 5.92
CA VAL A 292 -14.65 4.87 6.24
C VAL A 292 -15.40 3.96 7.24
N PRO A 293 -16.17 4.53 8.18
CA PRO A 293 -16.56 5.94 8.29
C PRO A 293 -15.56 6.84 9.03
N LEU A 294 -14.44 6.31 9.56
CA LEU A 294 -13.53 7.10 10.40
C LEU A 294 -12.64 8.07 9.60
N PHE A 295 -12.17 7.63 8.43
CA PHE A 295 -11.30 8.43 7.57
C PHE A 295 -11.63 8.23 6.09
N ALA A 296 -11.54 9.31 5.33
CA ALA A 296 -11.61 9.34 3.88
C ALA A 296 -10.47 10.22 3.34
N THR A 297 -9.64 9.63 2.47
CA THR A 297 -8.50 10.31 1.82
C THR A 297 -8.79 10.75 0.39
N SER A 298 -9.97 10.40 -0.14
CA SER A 298 -10.45 10.72 -1.47
C SER A 298 -11.94 11.05 -1.46
N SER A 299 -12.37 11.95 -2.35
CA SER A 299 -13.79 12.24 -2.59
C SER A 299 -14.55 11.08 -3.25
N SER A 300 -13.84 10.11 -3.85
CA SER A 300 -14.45 8.90 -4.42
C SER A 300 -15.23 8.07 -3.39
N PHE A 301 -14.92 8.20 -2.09
CA PHE A 301 -15.68 7.51 -1.04
C PHE A 301 -17.11 8.04 -0.88
N PHE A 302 -17.40 9.29 -1.28
CA PHE A 302 -18.70 9.94 -1.09
C PHE A 302 -19.85 9.23 -1.83
N SER A 303 -19.56 8.47 -2.89
CA SER A 303 -20.57 7.75 -3.67
C SER A 303 -20.88 6.35 -3.13
N SER A 304 -20.31 5.95 -1.99
CA SER A 304 -20.06 4.53 -1.66
C SER A 304 -19.17 3.85 -2.71
N LEU A 305 -18.43 2.83 -2.30
CA LEU A 305 -17.42 2.26 -3.17
C LEU A 305 -17.34 0.74 -3.00
N CYS A 306 -17.19 0.00 -4.10
CA CYS A 306 -16.99 -1.45 -4.04
C CYS A 306 -15.51 -1.75 -3.84
N SER A 307 -15.15 -2.34 -2.69
CA SER A 307 -13.77 -2.80 -2.48
C SER A 307 -13.54 -4.13 -3.19
N THR A 308 -12.61 -4.12 -4.13
CA THR A 308 -12.14 -5.35 -4.78
C THR A 308 -11.35 -6.27 -3.85
N TYR A 309 -10.76 -5.73 -2.77
CA TYR A 309 -10.03 -6.52 -1.78
C TYR A 309 -10.96 -7.30 -0.84
N TYR A 310 -11.98 -6.60 -0.31
CA TYR A 310 -12.96 -7.18 0.61
C TYR A 310 -14.14 -7.85 -0.10
N GLY A 311 -14.36 -7.55 -1.39
CA GLY A 311 -15.52 -8.04 -2.15
C GLY A 311 -16.85 -7.51 -1.63
N SER A 312 -16.83 -6.34 -1.00
CA SER A 312 -18.00 -5.72 -0.37
C SER A 312 -18.00 -4.21 -0.57
N ILE A 313 -19.19 -3.62 -0.43
CA ILE A 313 -19.38 -2.18 -0.52
C ILE A 313 -18.91 -1.54 0.79
N PHE A 314 -18.11 -0.49 0.68
CA PHE A 314 -17.86 0.48 1.74
C PHE A 314 -18.93 1.56 1.61
N PRO A 315 -20.01 1.48 2.42
CA PRO A 315 -21.11 2.42 2.30
C PRO A 315 -20.66 3.78 2.80
N TRP A 316 -21.12 4.81 2.10
CA TRP A 316 -21.21 6.15 2.66
C TRP A 316 -22.53 6.25 3.42
N ASP A 317 -22.47 6.37 4.74
CA ASP A 317 -23.64 6.38 5.62
C ASP A 317 -23.63 7.57 6.59
N ALA A 318 -24.65 7.66 7.45
CA ALA A 318 -24.77 8.73 8.42
C ALA A 318 -23.60 8.79 9.43
N ALA A 319 -22.87 7.68 9.64
CA ALA A 319 -21.66 7.71 10.45
C ALA A 319 -20.53 8.42 9.70
N ALA A 320 -20.37 8.17 8.40
CA ALA A 320 -19.41 8.90 7.56
C ALA A 320 -19.72 10.42 7.55
N ASP A 321 -20.98 10.80 7.41
CA ASP A 321 -21.40 12.21 7.47
C ASP A 321 -21.04 12.87 8.81
N LEU A 322 -21.04 12.12 9.91
CA LEU A 322 -20.68 12.62 11.24
C LEU A 322 -19.16 12.70 11.46
N PHE A 323 -18.42 11.66 11.07
CA PHE A 323 -17.00 11.52 11.43
C PHE A 323 -16.06 12.20 10.44
N ILE A 324 -16.38 12.20 9.14
CA ILE A 324 -15.49 12.73 8.11
C ILE A 324 -15.26 14.24 8.23
N PRO A 325 -16.25 15.10 8.59
CA PRO A 325 -15.97 16.51 8.89
C PRO A 325 -14.97 16.72 10.04
N LEU A 326 -14.88 15.77 10.97
CA LEU A 326 -14.02 15.83 12.16
C LEU A 326 -12.67 15.13 11.99
N GLN A 327 -12.46 14.42 10.87
CA GLN A 327 -11.36 13.47 10.70
C GLN A 327 -9.97 14.09 10.90
N LYS A 328 -9.78 15.37 10.55
CA LYS A 328 -8.53 16.11 10.79
C LYS A 328 -8.21 16.21 12.29
N TYR A 329 -9.22 16.37 13.14
CA TYR A 329 -9.04 16.51 14.59
C TYR A 329 -9.02 15.16 15.30
N THR A 330 -9.73 14.16 14.77
CA THR A 330 -9.80 12.81 15.35
C THR A 330 -8.64 11.91 14.92
N TYR A 331 -7.82 12.32 13.95
CA TYR A 331 -6.66 11.57 13.44
C TYR A 331 -5.77 10.99 14.56
N TYR A 332 -5.10 11.81 15.36
CA TYR A 332 -4.21 11.32 16.42
C TYR A 332 -4.93 10.53 17.53
N PRO A 333 -6.10 10.97 18.04
CA PRO A 333 -6.88 10.17 18.99
C PRO A 333 -7.24 8.77 18.48
N ILE A 334 -7.57 8.61 17.20
CA ILE A 334 -7.87 7.30 16.62
C ILE A 334 -6.57 6.51 16.41
N MET A 335 -5.47 7.14 15.96
CA MET A 335 -4.17 6.47 15.80
C MET A 335 -3.64 5.89 17.12
N CYS A 336 -4.00 6.48 18.27
CA CYS A 336 -3.70 5.97 19.60
C CYS A 336 -4.33 4.60 19.89
N VAL A 337 -5.47 4.29 19.26
CA VAL A 337 -6.24 3.06 19.45
C VAL A 337 -6.33 2.20 18.17
N ALA A 338 -5.71 2.63 17.07
CA ALA A 338 -5.77 1.95 15.77
C ALA A 338 -5.30 0.48 15.83
N ARG A 339 -4.39 0.15 16.77
CA ARG A 339 -3.92 -1.22 16.98
C ARG A 339 -5.05 -2.21 17.26
N PHE A 340 -6.12 -1.80 17.96
CA PHE A 340 -7.25 -2.68 18.24
C PHE A 340 -7.98 -3.10 16.95
N ASN A 341 -8.05 -2.23 15.96
CA ASN A 341 -8.59 -2.58 14.65
C ASN A 341 -7.71 -3.64 13.95
N LEU A 342 -6.38 -3.56 14.10
CA LEU A 342 -5.47 -4.56 13.53
C LEU A 342 -5.67 -5.94 14.15
N TYR A 343 -6.00 -6.03 15.45
CA TYR A 343 -6.37 -7.28 16.09
C TYR A 343 -7.66 -7.86 15.54
N PHE A 344 -8.68 -7.01 15.37
CA PHE A 344 -9.95 -7.42 14.79
C PHE A 344 -9.75 -7.97 13.37
N LEU A 345 -9.04 -7.23 12.50
CA LEU A 345 -8.75 -7.63 11.14
C LEU A 345 -7.92 -8.93 11.07
N SER A 346 -6.95 -9.11 11.97
CA SER A 346 -6.16 -10.33 12.09
C SER A 346 -7.04 -11.56 12.33
N TRP A 347 -7.96 -11.48 13.30
CA TRP A 347 -8.88 -12.59 13.60
C TRP A 347 -9.91 -12.81 12.50
N CYS A 348 -10.49 -11.75 11.94
CA CYS A 348 -11.41 -11.84 10.81
C CYS A 348 -10.76 -12.58 9.63
N TYR A 349 -9.50 -12.28 9.32
CA TYR A 349 -8.75 -12.98 8.29
C TYR A 349 -8.56 -14.46 8.63
N LEU A 350 -8.03 -14.78 9.82
CA LEU A 350 -7.74 -16.17 10.21
C LEU A 350 -8.98 -17.06 10.23
N ILE A 351 -10.16 -16.50 10.49
CA ILE A 351 -11.45 -17.21 10.47
C ILE A 351 -12.02 -17.32 9.05
N SER A 352 -11.70 -16.38 8.16
CA SER A 352 -12.24 -16.32 6.79
C SER A 352 -11.78 -17.47 5.89
N ASP A 353 -12.60 -17.76 4.87
CA ASP A 353 -12.23 -18.66 3.77
C ASP A 353 -11.00 -18.17 3.00
N LYS A 354 -10.77 -16.86 2.96
CA LYS A 354 -9.63 -16.26 2.26
C LYS A 354 -8.31 -16.78 2.81
N ALA A 355 -8.20 -16.92 4.13
CA ALA A 355 -7.01 -17.49 4.78
C ALA A 355 -6.87 -19.00 4.53
N ALA A 356 -7.95 -19.72 4.24
CA ALA A 356 -7.93 -21.18 4.04
C ALA A 356 -7.53 -21.61 2.61
N ARG A 357 -7.61 -20.72 1.62
CA ARG A 357 -7.50 -21.06 0.20
C ARG A 357 -6.06 -21.26 -0.31
N LEU A 358 -5.05 -20.71 0.35
CA LEU A 358 -3.66 -20.83 -0.11
C LEU A 358 -3.07 -22.20 0.26
N PRO A 359 -2.26 -22.84 -0.61
CA PRO A 359 -1.63 -24.12 -0.28
C PRO A 359 -0.77 -24.09 0.99
N CYS A 360 -0.08 -22.96 1.24
CA CYS A 360 0.72 -22.77 2.46
C CYS A 360 -0.12 -22.65 3.74
N SER A 361 -1.43 -22.40 3.63
CA SER A 361 -2.35 -22.29 4.77
C SER A 361 -2.52 -23.57 5.55
N THR A 362 -2.14 -24.71 4.97
CA THR A 362 -2.15 -26.03 5.63
C THR A 362 -1.31 -26.05 6.91
N TRP A 363 -0.21 -25.30 6.96
CA TRP A 363 0.66 -25.20 8.13
C TRP A 363 0.72 -23.79 8.73
N THR A 364 0.66 -22.73 7.90
CA THR A 364 0.77 -21.34 8.39
C THR A 364 -0.44 -20.96 9.26
N ARG A 365 -1.66 -21.20 8.79
CA ARG A 365 -2.89 -20.84 9.50
C ARG A 365 -3.02 -21.47 10.90
N PRO A 366 -2.88 -22.80 11.09
CA PRO A 366 -2.95 -23.37 12.44
C PRO A 366 -1.82 -22.86 13.35
N PHE A 367 -0.65 -22.57 12.78
CA PHE A 367 0.48 -22.03 13.55
C PHE A 367 0.24 -20.57 13.97
N GLU A 368 -0.28 -19.73 13.08
CA GLU A 368 -0.75 -18.37 13.38
C GLU A 368 -1.81 -18.40 14.49
N ILE A 369 -2.85 -19.24 14.36
CA ILE A 369 -3.90 -19.37 15.39
C ILE A 369 -3.31 -19.78 16.75
N ALA A 370 -2.39 -20.74 16.77
CA ALA A 370 -1.73 -21.16 18.01
C ALA A 370 -0.91 -20.03 18.64
N CYS A 371 -0.13 -19.31 17.84
CA CYS A 371 0.67 -18.17 18.29
C CYS A 371 -0.20 -17.01 18.82
N MET A 372 -1.26 -16.66 18.08
CA MET A 372 -2.24 -15.66 18.48
C MET A 372 -2.95 -16.04 19.79
N ALA A 373 -3.38 -17.31 19.93
CA ALA A 373 -4.00 -17.79 21.16
C ALA A 373 -3.03 -17.73 22.35
N CYS A 374 -1.76 -18.10 22.13
CA CYS A 374 -0.71 -17.96 23.14
C CYS A 374 -0.48 -16.49 23.53
N TYR A 375 -0.43 -15.57 22.55
CA TYR A 375 -0.31 -14.14 22.83
C TYR A 375 -1.44 -13.66 23.74
N TRP A 376 -2.70 -13.93 23.41
CA TRP A 376 -3.84 -13.48 24.22
C TRP A 376 -3.90 -14.13 25.60
N TYR A 377 -3.45 -15.38 25.72
CA TYR A 377 -3.31 -16.03 27.02
C TYR A 377 -2.22 -15.36 27.88
N LEU A 378 -1.05 -15.06 27.31
CA LEU A 378 0.06 -14.43 28.03
C LEU A 378 -0.23 -12.96 28.35
N PHE A 379 -0.63 -12.17 27.36
CA PHE A 379 -0.93 -10.76 27.50
C PHE A 379 -2.23 -10.52 28.27
N GLY A 380 -3.34 -11.10 27.81
CA GLY A 380 -4.66 -10.86 28.38
C GLY A 380 -4.86 -11.51 29.75
N TYR A 381 -4.56 -12.80 29.86
CA TYR A 381 -4.82 -13.54 31.09
C TYR A 381 -3.66 -13.47 32.10
N CYS A 382 -2.43 -13.82 31.71
CA CYS A 382 -1.32 -13.87 32.67
C CYS A 382 -0.89 -12.47 33.11
N LEU A 383 -0.62 -11.57 32.16
CA LEU A 383 -0.17 -10.22 32.43
C LEU A 383 -1.32 -9.33 32.94
N VAL A 384 -2.32 -9.03 32.10
CA VAL A 384 -3.36 -8.05 32.45
C VAL A 384 -4.27 -8.56 33.57
N TRP A 385 -4.85 -9.75 33.44
CA TRP A 385 -5.83 -10.24 34.42
C TRP A 385 -5.20 -10.73 35.73
N SER A 386 -4.11 -11.49 35.67
CA SER A 386 -3.55 -12.16 36.85
C SER A 386 -2.47 -11.35 37.58
N THR A 387 -1.76 -10.44 36.89
CA THR A 387 -0.65 -9.68 37.48
C THR A 387 -1.03 -8.26 37.87
N ILE A 388 -1.85 -7.56 37.07
CA ILE A 388 -2.23 -6.17 37.36
C ILE A 388 -3.37 -6.12 38.40
N PRO A 389 -3.19 -5.45 39.56
CA PRO A 389 -4.00 -5.70 40.75
C PRO A 389 -5.40 -5.08 40.72
N SER A 390 -5.63 -3.99 39.98
CA SER A 390 -6.90 -3.26 39.99
C SER A 390 -7.44 -2.98 38.58
N TRP A 391 -8.76 -2.88 38.46
CA TRP A 391 -9.44 -2.58 37.20
C TRP A 391 -8.98 -1.26 36.53
N PRO A 392 -8.88 -0.12 37.25
CA PRO A 392 -8.37 1.11 36.65
C PRO A 392 -6.94 0.95 36.12
N LEU A 393 -6.06 0.25 36.84
CA LEU A 393 -4.70 -0.01 36.38
C LEU A 393 -4.66 -0.93 35.17
N ARG A 394 -5.54 -1.94 35.08
CA ARG A 394 -5.64 -2.82 33.90
C ARG A 394 -6.00 -2.02 32.65
N VAL A 395 -7.03 -1.17 32.74
CA VAL A 395 -7.45 -0.31 31.63
C VAL A 395 -6.33 0.65 31.25
N ALA A 396 -5.71 1.31 32.23
CA ALA A 396 -4.59 2.23 31.97
C ALA A 396 -3.38 1.52 31.35
N PHE A 397 -3.02 0.32 31.83
CA PHE A 397 -1.92 -0.48 31.29
C PHE A 397 -2.16 -0.86 29.82
N VAL A 398 -3.38 -1.31 29.49
CA VAL A 398 -3.75 -1.66 28.12
C VAL A 398 -3.69 -0.41 27.24
N LEU A 399 -4.33 0.69 27.63
CA LEU A 399 -4.34 1.91 26.83
C LEU A 399 -2.92 2.47 26.61
N VAL A 400 -2.12 2.58 27.66
CA VAL A 400 -0.76 3.15 27.58
C VAL A 400 0.16 2.28 26.71
N SER A 401 0.11 0.95 26.85
CA SER A 401 0.94 0.06 26.02
C SER A 401 0.58 0.14 24.54
N HIS A 402 -0.69 0.42 24.21
CA HIS A 402 -1.15 0.58 22.82
C HIS A 402 -0.85 1.98 22.27
N ILE A 403 -1.07 3.03 23.07
CA ILE A 403 -0.72 4.42 22.72
C ILE A 403 0.77 4.55 22.41
N ALA A 404 1.63 3.86 23.16
CA ALA A 404 3.07 3.87 22.91
C ALA A 404 3.47 3.34 21.52
N THR A 405 2.58 2.58 20.83
CA THR A 405 2.78 2.14 19.44
C THR A 405 2.25 3.13 18.39
N MET A 406 1.57 4.21 18.80
CA MET A 406 1.00 5.21 17.90
C MET A 406 1.99 5.75 16.85
N PRO A 407 3.28 6.03 17.17
CA PRO A 407 4.21 6.52 16.15
C PRO A 407 4.35 5.59 14.94
N LEU A 408 4.24 4.27 15.14
CA LEU A 408 4.24 3.29 14.04
C LEU A 408 3.04 3.48 13.10
N HIS A 409 1.82 3.65 13.64
CA HIS A 409 0.62 3.87 12.82
C HIS A 409 0.67 5.21 12.07
N VAL A 410 1.13 6.27 12.75
CA VAL A 410 1.31 7.58 12.15
C VAL A 410 2.31 7.49 11.00
N GLN A 411 3.43 6.80 11.17
CA GLN A 411 4.44 6.71 10.12
C GLN A 411 3.97 5.97 8.84
N ILE A 412 3.15 4.93 9.00
CA ILE A 412 2.58 4.20 7.86
C ILE A 412 1.62 5.12 7.08
N THR A 413 0.71 5.79 7.79
CA THR A 413 -0.28 6.69 7.16
C THR A 413 0.36 7.96 6.61
N LEU A 414 1.39 8.48 7.29
CA LEU A 414 2.18 9.64 6.88
C LEU A 414 2.63 9.54 5.44
N SER A 415 3.21 8.41 5.07
CA SER A 415 3.86 8.23 3.77
C SER A 415 2.89 8.00 2.59
N HIS A 416 1.58 7.92 2.87
CA HIS A 416 0.57 7.50 1.89
C HIS A 416 -0.63 8.45 1.86
N TRP A 417 -1.21 8.79 3.00
CA TRP A 417 -2.50 9.50 3.07
C TRP A 417 -2.42 10.96 2.61
N GLY A 418 -1.22 11.53 2.53
CA GLY A 418 -0.95 12.83 1.94
C GLY A 418 -0.68 12.81 0.44
N MET A 419 -0.57 11.62 -0.16
CA MET A 419 -0.17 11.42 -1.55
C MET A 419 -1.39 11.18 -2.44
N SER A 420 -1.15 11.20 -3.76
CA SER A 420 -2.23 11.07 -4.74
C SER A 420 -2.99 9.75 -4.58
N THR A 421 -4.32 9.83 -4.70
CA THR A 421 -5.26 8.70 -4.73
C THR A 421 -5.90 8.51 -6.11
N THR A 422 -5.38 9.19 -7.13
CA THR A 422 -5.96 9.16 -8.48
C THR A 422 -5.51 7.92 -9.24
N ASP A 423 -6.41 7.43 -10.10
CA ASP A 423 -6.05 6.44 -11.11
C ASP A 423 -5.75 7.15 -12.44
N LEU A 424 -4.48 7.08 -12.86
CA LEU A 424 -4.04 7.56 -14.17
C LEU A 424 -4.19 6.49 -15.27
N GLY A 425 -4.80 5.35 -14.94
CA GLY A 425 -5.11 4.26 -15.84
C GLY A 425 -3.94 3.33 -16.13
N ALA A 426 -4.17 2.36 -17.02
CA ALA A 426 -3.22 1.30 -17.35
C ALA A 426 -1.91 1.75 -18.03
N SER A 427 -1.83 2.97 -18.57
CA SER A 427 -0.64 3.47 -19.28
C SER A 427 0.48 3.91 -18.33
N GLU A 428 0.15 4.26 -17.09
CA GLU A 428 1.14 4.69 -16.10
C GLU A 428 2.11 3.56 -15.74
N SER A 429 3.41 3.83 -15.86
CA SER A 429 4.47 2.88 -15.53
C SER A 429 4.55 2.59 -14.03
N PHE A 430 5.06 1.39 -13.69
CA PHE A 430 5.20 0.96 -12.29
C PHE A 430 5.95 2.00 -11.44
N ALA A 431 7.11 2.45 -11.90
CA ALA A 431 7.94 3.36 -11.12
C ALA A 431 7.27 4.72 -10.88
N GLN A 432 6.60 5.28 -11.89
CA GLN A 432 5.86 6.54 -11.74
C GLN A 432 4.71 6.39 -10.75
N LYS A 433 3.91 5.32 -10.89
CA LYS A 433 2.81 5.04 -9.97
C LYS A 433 3.28 4.98 -8.52
N GLN A 434 4.32 4.18 -8.23
CA GLN A 434 4.84 4.05 -6.87
C GLN A 434 5.37 5.39 -6.32
N LEU A 435 6.07 6.19 -7.13
CA LEU A 435 6.62 7.49 -6.71
C LEU A 435 5.56 8.59 -6.54
N ARG A 436 4.45 8.50 -7.27
CA ARG A 436 3.33 9.45 -7.18
C ARG A 436 2.47 9.22 -5.92
N THR A 437 2.29 7.96 -5.54
CA THR A 437 1.37 7.56 -4.46
C THR A 437 2.06 7.35 -3.12
N THR A 438 3.38 7.53 -3.05
CA THR A 438 4.15 7.37 -1.81
C THR A 438 5.16 8.50 -1.62
N MET A 439 5.54 8.76 -0.37
CA MET A 439 6.61 9.71 -0.04
C MET A 439 7.56 9.15 1.01
N ASP A 440 8.76 9.71 1.03
CA ASP A 440 9.73 9.45 2.09
C ASP A 440 9.64 10.53 3.18
N VAL A 441 10.16 10.18 4.37
CA VAL A 441 10.31 11.10 5.50
C VAL A 441 11.79 11.38 5.69
N ASP A 442 12.19 12.64 5.57
CA ASP A 442 13.55 13.07 5.86
C ASP A 442 13.80 13.06 7.36
N CYS A 443 14.80 12.28 7.77
CA CYS A 443 15.24 12.23 9.15
C CYS A 443 16.75 11.96 9.24
N PRO A 444 17.44 12.54 10.24
CA PRO A 444 18.82 12.20 10.57
C PRO A 444 18.99 10.70 10.84
N ALA A 445 20.12 10.12 10.42
CA ALA A 445 20.38 8.68 10.55
C ALA A 445 20.32 8.13 12.00
N TRP A 446 20.55 8.97 13.01
CA TRP A 446 20.44 8.54 14.41
C TRP A 446 18.99 8.31 14.87
N LEU A 447 17.99 8.77 14.10
CA LEU A 447 16.56 8.47 14.31
C LEU A 447 16.09 7.24 13.51
N ASP A 448 16.96 6.59 12.73
CA ASP A 448 16.57 5.45 11.89
C ASP A 448 15.94 4.31 12.69
N PHE A 449 16.40 4.09 13.92
CA PHE A 449 15.85 3.05 14.77
C PHE A 449 14.40 3.35 15.19
N ILE A 450 14.04 4.63 15.37
CA ILE A 450 12.65 5.00 15.69
C ILE A 450 11.75 4.69 14.50
N HIS A 451 12.21 5.03 13.30
CA HIS A 451 11.46 4.88 12.07
C HIS A 451 11.48 3.47 11.48
N GLY A 452 12.48 2.65 11.84
CA GLY A 452 12.56 1.24 11.49
C GLY A 452 12.67 0.93 10.00
N GLY A 453 13.05 1.90 9.16
CA GLY A 453 13.08 1.78 7.70
C GLY A 453 11.82 2.29 7.00
N LEU A 454 10.71 2.47 7.73
CA LEU A 454 9.45 2.93 7.15
C LEU A 454 9.48 4.42 6.77
N GLN A 455 10.56 5.15 7.01
CA GLN A 455 10.77 6.52 6.50
C GLN A 455 11.14 6.52 5.01
N PHE A 456 11.41 5.35 4.43
CA PHE A 456 11.81 5.18 3.04
C PHE A 456 10.72 4.47 2.22
N GLN A 457 9.44 4.83 2.39
CA GLN A 457 8.33 4.14 1.72
C GLN A 457 8.41 4.20 0.20
N ALA A 458 8.79 5.33 -0.40
CA ALA A 458 8.94 5.43 -1.85
C ALA A 458 10.01 4.47 -2.37
N VAL A 459 11.13 4.35 -1.66
CA VAL A 459 12.19 3.39 -2.01
C VAL A 459 11.73 1.96 -1.78
N HIS A 460 11.05 1.71 -0.66
CA HIS A 460 10.52 0.40 -0.28
C HIS A 460 9.48 -0.10 -1.28
N HIS A 461 8.59 0.76 -1.76
CA HIS A 461 7.60 0.42 -2.79
C HIS A 461 8.23 0.05 -4.14
N LEU A 462 9.34 0.68 -4.51
CA LEU A 462 10.13 0.31 -5.70
C LEU A 462 10.92 -0.99 -5.50
N PHE A 463 11.39 -1.26 -4.27
CA PHE A 463 12.24 -2.42 -3.94
C PHE A 463 11.80 -3.11 -2.64
N PRO A 464 10.62 -3.75 -2.60
CA PRO A 464 10.01 -4.20 -1.34
C PRO A 464 10.77 -5.34 -0.66
N ARG A 465 11.52 -6.10 -1.45
CA ARG A 465 12.38 -7.19 -0.96
C ARG A 465 13.75 -6.71 -0.47
N MET A 466 14.02 -5.41 -0.51
CA MET A 466 15.27 -4.84 -0.05
C MET A 466 15.31 -4.87 1.49
N PRO A 467 16.41 -5.36 2.09
CA PRO A 467 16.59 -5.28 3.53
C PRO A 467 16.60 -3.82 4.00
N ARG A 468 15.84 -3.49 5.04
CA ARG A 468 15.62 -2.10 5.49
C ARG A 468 16.90 -1.30 5.78
N HIS A 469 17.96 -1.96 6.23
CA HIS A 469 19.26 -1.31 6.49
C HIS A 469 19.95 -0.78 5.23
N ASN A 470 19.52 -1.21 4.04
CA ASN A 470 20.04 -0.74 2.75
C ASN A 470 19.18 0.37 2.12
N LEU A 471 17.96 0.64 2.63
CA LEU A 471 17.02 1.59 2.03
C LEU A 471 17.59 3.01 1.95
N ARG A 472 18.30 3.47 2.98
CA ARG A 472 18.99 4.77 2.97
C ARG A 472 20.04 4.89 1.86
N GLY A 473 20.75 3.79 1.57
CA GLY A 473 21.68 3.72 0.45
C GLY A 473 20.98 3.78 -0.90
N ALA A 474 19.88 3.02 -1.04
CA ALA A 474 19.07 2.99 -2.25
C ALA A 474 18.34 4.31 -2.53
N GLN A 475 17.96 5.05 -1.49
CA GLN A 475 17.32 6.36 -1.61
C GLN A 475 18.12 7.31 -2.50
N LYS A 476 19.45 7.31 -2.37
CA LYS A 476 20.34 8.14 -3.19
C LYS A 476 20.20 7.80 -4.68
N LEU A 477 20.16 6.51 -5.00
CA LEU A 477 20.02 6.02 -6.38
C LEU A 477 18.62 6.31 -6.95
N VAL A 478 17.58 6.19 -6.13
CA VAL A 478 16.21 6.53 -6.52
C VAL A 478 16.10 8.03 -6.82
N ARG A 479 16.69 8.89 -5.98
CA ARG A 479 16.71 10.34 -6.22
C ARG A 479 17.44 10.73 -7.50
N GLU A 480 18.57 10.08 -7.80
CA GLU A 480 19.28 10.24 -9.08
C GLU A 480 18.38 9.85 -10.25
N PHE A 481 17.76 8.67 -10.18
CA PHE A 481 16.81 8.19 -11.19
C PHE A 481 15.68 9.19 -11.41
N CYS A 482 14.96 9.61 -10.37
CA CYS A 482 13.88 10.58 -10.43
C CYS A 482 14.31 11.88 -11.14
N LYS A 483 15.49 12.40 -10.80
CA LYS A 483 16.05 13.61 -11.42
C LYS A 483 16.34 13.41 -12.91
N GLU A 484 16.86 12.25 -13.31
CA GLU A 484 17.22 11.95 -14.71
C GLU A 484 15.99 11.85 -15.63
N ILE A 485 14.88 11.31 -15.14
CA ILE A 485 13.66 11.10 -15.94
C ILE A 485 12.56 12.14 -15.72
N GLY A 486 12.79 13.09 -14.82
CA GLY A 486 11.82 14.15 -14.50
C GLY A 486 10.62 13.67 -13.69
N ILE A 487 10.73 12.56 -12.94
CA ILE A 487 9.70 12.18 -11.97
C ILE A 487 9.97 12.92 -10.66
N ARG A 488 8.94 13.55 -10.11
CA ARG A 488 9.01 14.15 -8.79
C ARG A 488 9.30 13.09 -7.71
N TYR A 489 10.26 13.39 -6.86
CA TYR A 489 10.55 12.60 -5.66
C TYR A 489 10.11 13.36 -4.42
N THR A 490 9.03 12.91 -3.78
CA THR A 490 8.42 13.59 -2.66
C THR A 490 9.04 13.13 -1.34
N ILE A 491 9.58 14.08 -0.59
CA ILE A 491 10.21 13.85 0.72
C ILE A 491 9.96 15.05 1.63
N PHE A 492 9.49 14.80 2.85
CA PHE A 492 9.18 15.85 3.84
C PHE A 492 9.82 15.55 5.19
N GLY A 493 10.07 16.57 6.00
CA GLY A 493 10.34 16.36 7.42
C GLY A 493 9.14 15.73 8.13
N PHE A 494 9.36 15.13 9.31
CA PHE A 494 8.27 14.47 10.05
C PHE A 494 7.09 15.41 10.36
N VAL A 495 7.37 16.67 10.72
CA VAL A 495 6.33 17.67 11.01
C VAL A 495 5.60 18.06 9.74
N ASP A 496 6.32 18.52 8.72
CA ASP A 496 5.74 18.95 7.43
C ASP A 496 4.91 17.84 6.78
N GLY A 497 5.37 16.59 6.81
CA GLY A 497 4.59 15.47 6.28
C GLY A 497 3.28 15.25 7.04
N ASN A 498 3.28 15.43 8.37
CA ASN A 498 2.03 15.33 9.14
C ASN A 498 1.09 16.49 8.81
N GLU A 499 1.61 17.68 8.53
CA GLU A 499 0.81 18.79 8.01
C GLU A 499 0.18 18.43 6.65
N VAL A 500 0.91 17.73 5.76
CA VAL A 500 0.39 17.18 4.49
C VAL A 500 -0.80 16.25 4.72
N VAL A 501 -0.65 15.25 5.59
CA VAL A 501 -1.76 14.34 5.91
C VAL A 501 -2.97 15.08 6.49
N LEU A 502 -2.76 15.91 7.52
CA LEU A 502 -3.84 16.62 8.20
C LEU A 502 -4.54 17.62 7.28
N GLY A 503 -3.80 18.26 6.39
CA GLY A 503 -4.38 19.17 5.42
C GLY A 503 -5.16 18.43 4.33
N ARG A 504 -4.68 17.26 3.85
CA ARG A 504 -5.46 16.41 2.93
C ARG A 504 -6.77 15.94 3.56
N LEU A 505 -6.71 15.44 4.80
CA LEU A 505 -7.89 15.06 5.57
C LEU A 505 -8.87 16.24 5.72
N GLY A 506 -8.38 17.44 6.04
CA GLY A 506 -9.21 18.63 6.13
C GLY A 506 -9.76 19.13 4.78
N GLU A 507 -9.05 18.89 3.69
CA GLU A 507 -9.49 19.20 2.33
C GLU A 507 -10.68 18.33 1.94
N ILE A 508 -10.58 17.00 2.14
CA ILE A 508 -11.68 16.08 1.89
C ILE A 508 -12.91 16.43 2.73
N SER A 509 -12.74 16.82 4.00
CA SER A 509 -13.83 17.32 4.83
C SER A 509 -14.51 18.56 4.21
N LYS A 510 -13.75 19.52 3.68
CA LYS A 510 -14.32 20.70 2.99
C LYS A 510 -15.04 20.33 1.70
N GLN A 511 -14.53 19.35 0.94
CA GLN A 511 -15.19 18.86 -0.26
C GLN A 511 -16.56 18.23 0.07
N LEU A 512 -16.66 17.54 1.20
CA LEU A 512 -17.93 17.04 1.71
C LEU A 512 -18.90 18.17 2.08
N ASP A 513 -18.44 19.19 2.82
CA ASP A 513 -19.27 20.34 3.18
C ASP A 513 -19.83 21.04 1.93
N MET A 514 -18.99 21.24 0.90
CA MET A 514 -19.41 21.80 -0.39
C MET A 514 -20.46 20.93 -1.07
N LEU A 515 -20.27 19.61 -1.09
CA LEU A 515 -21.24 18.66 -1.65
C LEU A 515 -22.60 18.77 -0.94
N THR A 516 -22.60 18.85 0.39
CA THR A 516 -23.83 19.02 1.20
C THR A 516 -24.52 20.35 0.88
N GLU A 517 -23.77 21.45 0.77
CA GLU A 517 -24.31 22.76 0.38
C GLU A 517 -24.94 22.72 -1.03
N CYS A 518 -24.28 22.07 -2.00
CA CYS A 518 -24.82 21.87 -3.35
C CYS A 518 -26.16 21.13 -3.31
N GLN A 519 -26.25 20.05 -2.52
CA GLN A 519 -27.48 19.26 -2.39
C GLN A 519 -28.61 20.06 -1.73
N MET A 520 -28.31 20.82 -0.68
CA MET A 520 -29.30 21.68 -0.03
C MET A 520 -29.81 22.77 -0.98
N HIS A 521 -28.92 23.37 -1.78
CA HIS A 521 -29.30 24.38 -2.76
C HIS A 521 -30.22 23.81 -3.85
N LEU A 522 -29.90 22.63 -4.38
CA LEU A 522 -30.75 21.93 -5.36
C LEU A 522 -32.10 21.54 -4.75
N ALA A 523 -32.13 21.08 -3.50
CA ALA A 523 -33.37 20.73 -2.80
C ALA A 523 -34.26 21.95 -2.55
N ALA A 524 -33.69 23.14 -2.32
CA ALA A 524 -34.44 24.38 -2.12
C ALA A 524 -35.00 24.98 -3.43
N GLN A 525 -34.56 24.49 -4.60
CA GLN A 525 -35.05 24.91 -5.93
C GLN A 525 -36.17 24.02 -6.48
N LEU A 526 -36.44 22.88 -5.83
CA LEU A 526 -37.54 21.94 -6.12
C LEU A 526 -38.75 22.27 -5.25
#